data_AF-A0A519T0Q5-F1
#
_entry.id   AF-A0A519T0Q5-F1
#
_cell.length_a   1.000
_cell.length_b   1.000
_cell.length_c   1.000
_cell.angle_alpha   90.00
_cell.angle_beta   90.00
_cell.angle_gamma   90.00
#
_symmetry.space_group_name_H-M   'P 1'
#
loop_
_entity.id
_entity.type
_entity.pdbx_description
1 polymer ?
#
loop_
_entity_poly.entity_id
_entity_poly.type
_entity_poly.pdbx_seq_one_letter_code
_entity_poly.pdbx_strand_id
1 'polypeptide(L)' 'MYIIKVKGKAKIPDYIQLRDEHFVLIAYFRADRPLKDLHRYGLEGQEVPLAAVIAELEFGKLRKLDL' A
#
# COMPACT_ATOMS: atom_id res chain seq x y z
N MET A 1 4.13 -0.06 10.73
CA MET A 1 4.31 0.09 9.28
C MET A 1 3.53 1.32 8.81
N TYR A 2 3.87 1.91 7.68
CA TYR A 2 3.14 3.01 7.07
C TYR A 2 2.69 2.67 5.66
N ILE A 3 1.57 3.26 5.23
CA ILE A 3 1.01 3.10 3.89
C ILE A 3 0.77 4.47 3.26
N ILE A 4 1.04 4.60 1.96
CA ILE A 4 0.72 5.80 1.18
C ILE A 4 0.26 5.40 -0.23
N LYS A 5 -0.78 6.09 -0.70
CA LYS A 5 -1.28 5.99 -2.07
C LYS A 5 -0.68 7.11 -2.91
N VAL A 6 0.03 6.76 -3.97
CA VAL A 6 0.73 7.68 -4.85
C VAL A 6 -0.01 7.77 -6.17
N LYS A 7 -0.34 9.00 -6.58
CA LYS A 7 -1.07 9.25 -7.82
C LYS A 7 -0.11 9.15 -9.00
N GLY A 8 -0.45 8.31 -9.96
CA GLY A 8 0.23 8.22 -11.24
C GLY A 8 -0.02 9.46 -12.10
N LYS A 9 0.79 9.64 -13.14
CA LYS A 9 0.63 10.72 -14.13
C LYS A 9 0.56 10.12 -15.54
N ALA A 10 -0.42 10.59 -16.33
CA ALA A 10 -0.64 10.17 -17.71
C ALA A 10 -0.74 8.64 -17.84
N LYS A 11 0.28 7.99 -18.41
CA LYS A 11 0.30 6.54 -18.63
C LYS A 11 0.78 5.73 -17.42
N ILE A 12 1.28 6.41 -16.38
CA ILE A 12 1.75 5.76 -15.15
C ILE A 12 0.53 5.52 -14.24
N PRO A 13 0.27 4.28 -13.80
CA PRO A 13 -0.85 3.97 -12.92
C PRO A 13 -0.61 4.47 -11.50
N ASP A 14 -1.64 4.40 -10.67
CA ASP A 14 -1.53 4.66 -9.24
C ASP A 14 -0.84 3.50 -8.52
N TYR A 15 -0.16 3.83 -7.43
CA TYR A 15 0.57 2.85 -6.64
C TYR A 15 0.32 2.98 -5.15
N ILE A 16 0.52 1.88 -4.45
CA ILE A 16 0.58 1.78 -3.00
C ILE A 16 2.01 1.49 -2.60
N GLN A 17 2.49 2.22 -1.61
CA GLN A 17 3.77 1.97 -0.97
C GLN A 17 3.53 1.57 0.48
N LEU A 18 4.24 0.52 0.91
CA LEU A 18 4.40 0.18 2.32
C LEU A 18 5.80 0.60 2.76
N ARG A 19 5.88 1.19 3.95
CA ARG A 19 7.12 1.64 4.56
C ARG A 19 7.26 1.09 5.97
N ASP A 20 8.47 0.80 6.40
CA ASP A 20 8.74 0.43 7.78
C ASP A 20 8.71 1.65 8.73
N GLU A 21 9.04 1.45 10.01
CA GLU A 21 9.07 2.51 11.03
C GLU A 21 10.15 3.58 10.76
N HIS A 22 11.17 3.27 9.95
CA HIS A 22 12.21 4.21 9.52
C HIS A 22 11.88 4.85 8.16
N PHE A 23 10.65 4.68 7.69
CA PHE A 23 10.15 5.13 6.39
C PHE A 23 10.87 4.52 5.17
N VAL A 24 11.59 3.41 5.35
CA VAL A 24 12.21 2.65 4.26
C VAL A 24 11.12 1.95 3.45
N LEU A 25 11.19 2.04 2.12
CA LEU A 25 10.24 1.38 1.23
C LEU A 25 10.42 -0.14 1.29
N ILE A 26 9.38 -0.86 1.73
CA ILE A 26 9.42 -2.33 1.86
C ILE A 26 8.56 -3.04 0.82
N ALA A 27 7.49 -2.40 0.33
CA ALA A 27 6.65 -2.94 -0.74
C ALA A 27 6.13 -1.84 -1.66
N TYR A 28 5.98 -2.18 -2.93
CA TYR A 28 5.46 -1.28 -3.95
C TYR A 28 4.64 -2.05 -4.99
N PHE A 29 3.36 -1.73 -5.09
CA PHE A 29 2.46 -2.40 -6.02
C PHE A 29 1.41 -1.44 -6.57
N ARG A 30 0.84 -1.79 -7.72
CA ARG A 30 -0.17 -0.96 -8.37
C ARG A 30 -1.48 -1.03 -7.58
N ALA A 31 -2.14 0.12 -7.43
CA ALA A 31 -3.42 0.21 -6.72
C ALA A 31 -4.58 -0.46 -7.47
N ASP A 32 -4.44 -0.68 -8.78
CA ASP A 32 -5.45 -1.28 -9.65
C ASP A 32 -5.28 -2.79 -9.85
N ARG A 33 -4.37 -3.43 -9.12
CA ARG A 33 -4.12 -4.87 -9.19
C ARG A 33 -4.46 -5.57 -7.88
N PRO A 34 -4.85 -6.85 -7.92
CA PRO A 34 -5.01 -7.65 -6.71
C PRO A 34 -3.72 -7.66 -5.88
N LEU A 35 -3.88 -7.58 -4.56
CA LEU A 35 -2.81 -7.78 -3.60
C LEU A 35 -2.34 -9.23 -3.71
N LYS A 36 -1.03 -9.42 -3.95
CA LYS A 36 -0.40 -10.73 -4.09
C LYS A 36 0.89 -10.75 -3.28
N ASP A 37 1.31 -11.95 -2.92
CA ASP A 37 2.58 -12.21 -2.24
C ASP A 37 2.77 -11.41 -0.94
N LEU A 38 1.67 -11.12 -0.21
CA LEU A 38 1.71 -10.34 1.04
C LEU A 38 2.51 -11.02 2.15
N HIS A 39 2.66 -12.35 2.09
CA HIS A 39 3.52 -13.13 2.99
C HIS A 39 4.97 -12.60 3.01
N ARG A 40 5.48 -12.04 1.91
CA ARG A 40 6.84 -11.47 1.82
C ARG A 40 7.04 -10.23 2.69
N TYR A 41 5.95 -9.61 3.12
CA TYR A 41 5.93 -8.38 3.91
C TYR A 41 5.35 -8.61 5.32
N GLY A 42 5.12 -9.87 5.71
CA GLY A 42 4.50 -10.21 6.99
C GLY A 42 3.00 -9.85 7.07
N LEU A 43 2.33 -9.75 5.92
CA LEU A 43 0.92 -9.37 5.80
C LEU A 43 0.05 -10.52 5.26
N GLU A 44 0.46 -11.77 5.51
CA GLU A 44 -0.30 -12.94 5.10
C GLU A 44 -1.69 -12.96 5.74
N GLY A 45 -2.74 -13.18 4.94
CA GLY A 45 -4.13 -13.17 5.40
C GLY A 45 -4.73 -11.78 5.60
N GLN A 46 -3.96 -10.71 5.37
CA GLN A 46 -4.40 -9.32 5.54
C GLN A 46 -4.90 -8.69 4.23
N GLU A 47 -5.19 -9.47 3.19
CA GLU A 47 -5.61 -8.97 1.88
C GLU A 47 -6.89 -8.14 1.96
N VAL A 48 -7.90 -8.65 2.69
CA VAL A 48 -9.21 -8.00 2.84
C VAL A 48 -9.11 -6.68 3.61
N PRO A 49 -8.54 -6.64 4.83
CA PRO A 49 -8.44 -5.38 5.56
C PRO A 49 -7.47 -4.39 4.91
N LEU A 50 -6.39 -4.85 4.28
CA LEU A 50 -5.50 -3.97 3.51
C LEU A 50 -6.22 -3.34 2.30
N ALA A 51 -7.07 -4.10 1.60
CA ALA A 51 -7.88 -3.57 0.50
C ALA A 51 -8.87 -2.49 0.98
N ALA A 52 -9.49 -2.68 2.15
CA ALA A 52 -10.36 -1.68 2.76
C ALA A 52 -9.59 -0.39 3.09
N VAL A 53 -8.41 -0.50 3.71
CA VAL A 53 -7.54 0.66 3.97
C VAL A 53 -7.17 1.39 2.67
N ILE A 54 -6.80 0.65 1.61
CA ILE A 54 -6.41 1.23 0.31
C ILE A 54 -7.58 2.00 -0.35
N ALA A 55 -8.81 1.53 -0.19
CA ALA A 55 -9.99 2.17 -0.73
C ALA A 55 -10.27 3.54 -0.08
N GLU A 56 -9.95 3.68 1.21
CA GLU A 56 -10.13 4.92 1.98
C GLU A 56 -8.96 5.91 1.85
N LEU A 57 -7.81 5.48 1.35
CA LEU A 57 -6.62 6.33 1.29
C LEU A 57 -6.77 7.46 0.27
N GLU A 58 -6.54 8.68 0.76
CA GLU A 58 -6.27 9.83 -0.09
C GLU A 58 -4.86 9.79 -0.68
N PHE A 59 -4.71 10.35 -1.88
CA PHE A 59 -3.41 10.44 -2.54
C PHE A 59 -2.46 11.37 -1.79
N GLY A 60 -1.22 10.93 -1.62
CA GLY A 60 -0.14 11.73 -1.01
C GLY A 60 -0.19 11.82 0.52
N LYS A 61 -1.21 11.24 1.18
CA LYS A 61 -1.29 11.19 2.64
C LYS A 61 -0.70 9.89 3.17
N LEU A 62 0.32 10.02 4.02
CA LEU A 62 0.90 8.90 4.75
C LEU A 62 0.00 8.54 5.93
N ARG A 63 -0.40 7.28 6.05
CA ARG A 63 -1.19 6.74 7.16
C ARG A 63 -0.39 5.65 7.87
N LYS A 64 -0.43 5.62 9.20
CA LYS A 64 0.10 4.48 9.96
C LYS A 64 -0.79 3.26 9.71
N LEU A 65 -0.19 2.15 9.32
CA LEU A 65 -0.90 0.90 9.07
C LEU A 65 -0.99 0.13 10.38
N ASP A 66 -2.22 -0.06 10.85
CA ASP A 66 -2.58 -0.80 12.06
C ASP A 66 -3.57 -1.87 11.60
N LEU A 67 -3.09 -3.12 11.45
CA LEU A 67 -3.77 -4.27 10.85
C LEU A 67 -3.57 -5.52 11.71
#